data_AF-A0A940N3U8-F1
#
_entry.id   AF-A0A940N3U8-F1
#
_cell.length_a   1.000
_cell.length_b   1.000
_cell.length_c   1.000
_cell.angle_alpha   90.00
_cell.angle_beta   90.00
_cell.angle_gamma   90.00
#
_symmetry.space_group_name_H-M   'P 1'
#
loop_
_entity.id
_entity.type
_entity.pdbx_description
1 polymer ?
#
loop_
_entity_poly.entity_id
_entity_poly.type
_entity_poly.pdbx_seq_one_letter_code
_entity_poly.pdbx_strand_id
1 'polypeptide(L)'
;MTLLARADRLVARIAAFETTKALATEAEGLRTRAEQLRAAARELRRVRAQQAALRANGLEPERDGTSSPPLVARARELLGAFGADRKAILTVHPPLDHSFLRPIKSVCEKVDLACANAWQTSAGAILGPLPDDLLNVLERIADLAPEVRRIRALQHEGQGIVTGNPGSSAEAVAAELARLRTISTEKSEKWAQLSGGGIPAEVVSFLRRAAVREARLSEVTPGVVEWLTVRGLLNAFRVSPG
;
A
#
# COMPACT_ATOMS: atom_id res chain seq x y z
N MET A 1 -26.05 -64.13 33.38
CA MET A 1 -26.29 -62.90 32.59
C MET A 1 -26.95 -63.30 31.28
N THR A 2 -28.16 -62.82 31.01
CA THR A 2 -28.94 -63.19 29.82
C THR A 2 -28.46 -62.45 28.57
N LEU A 3 -28.67 -63.05 27.39
CA LEU A 3 -28.36 -62.43 26.09
C LEU A 3 -29.07 -61.08 25.92
N LEU A 4 -30.30 -60.97 26.44
CA LEU A 4 -31.09 -59.74 26.44
C LEU A 4 -30.38 -58.60 27.16
N ALA A 5 -29.85 -58.84 28.37
CA ALA A 5 -29.11 -57.84 29.12
C ALA A 5 -27.79 -57.40 28.44
N ARG A 6 -27.20 -58.25 27.59
CA ARG A 6 -26.03 -57.88 26.76
C ARG A 6 -26.46 -57.03 25.56
N ALA A 7 -27.60 -57.34 24.95
CA ALA A 7 -28.16 -56.57 23.84
C ALA A 7 -28.53 -55.14 24.29
N ASP A 8 -29.21 -54.98 25.42
CA ASP A 8 -29.59 -53.66 25.95
C ASP A 8 -28.37 -52.79 26.28
N ARG A 9 -27.33 -53.39 26.87
CA ARG A 9 -26.05 -52.70 27.12
C ARG A 9 -25.37 -52.27 25.82
N LEU A 10 -25.45 -53.08 24.76
CA LEU A 10 -24.88 -52.73 23.47
C LEU A 10 -25.63 -51.55 22.84
N VAL A 11 -26.96 -51.55 22.86
CA VAL A 11 -27.81 -50.44 22.37
C VAL A 11 -27.48 -49.14 23.12
N ALA A 12 -27.39 -49.18 24.45
CA ALA A 12 -27.02 -48.01 25.24
C ALA A 12 -25.61 -47.47 24.88
N ARG A 13 -24.65 -48.37 24.65
CA ARG A 13 -23.29 -47.99 24.22
C ARG A 13 -23.27 -47.38 22.83
N ILE A 14 -24.06 -47.89 21.89
CA ILE A 14 -24.18 -47.33 20.53
C ILE A 14 -24.78 -45.92 20.61
N ALA A 15 -25.86 -45.73 21.37
CA ALA A 15 -26.49 -44.41 21.54
C ALA A 15 -25.52 -43.39 22.18
N ALA A 16 -24.76 -43.81 23.20
CA ALA A 16 -23.74 -42.96 23.83
C ALA A 16 -22.60 -42.61 22.86
N PHE A 17 -22.17 -43.57 22.05
CA PHE A 17 -21.14 -43.36 21.02
C PHE A 17 -21.62 -42.35 19.96
N GLU A 18 -22.82 -42.54 19.41
CA GLU A 18 -23.38 -41.61 18.41
C GLU A 18 -23.56 -40.19 18.97
N THR A 19 -23.99 -40.08 20.23
CA THR A 19 -24.09 -38.78 20.91
C THR A 19 -22.72 -38.11 21.03
N THR A 20 -21.70 -38.86 21.46
CA THR A 20 -20.33 -38.35 21.61
C THR A 20 -19.75 -37.92 20.26
N LYS A 21 -19.98 -38.72 19.21
CA LYS A 21 -19.55 -38.43 17.84
C LYS A 21 -20.22 -37.16 17.29
N ALA A 22 -21.51 -36.96 17.56
CA ALA A 22 -22.23 -35.75 17.17
C ALA A 22 -21.65 -34.51 17.86
N LEU A 23 -21.40 -34.58 19.18
CA LEU A 23 -20.77 -33.50 19.94
C LEU A 23 -19.36 -33.18 19.44
N ALA A 24 -18.56 -34.20 19.11
CA ALA A 24 -17.22 -34.01 18.54
C ALA A 24 -17.27 -33.29 17.18
N THR A 25 -18.22 -33.67 16.31
CA THR A 25 -18.42 -33.03 15.00
C THR A 25 -18.84 -31.57 15.15
N GLU A 26 -19.73 -31.28 16.11
CA GLU A 26 -20.15 -29.92 16.43
C GLU A 26 -18.99 -29.06 16.95
N ALA A 27 -18.21 -29.59 17.90
CA ALA A 27 -17.05 -28.90 18.46
C ALA A 27 -16.04 -28.54 17.38
N GLU A 28 -15.78 -29.46 16.45
CA GLU A 28 -14.88 -29.25 15.32
C GLU A 28 -15.40 -28.18 14.35
N GLY A 29 -16.71 -28.17 14.07
CA GLY A 29 -17.35 -27.12 13.29
C GLY A 29 -17.19 -25.74 13.95
N LEU A 30 -17.42 -25.65 15.27
CA LEU A 30 -17.29 -24.41 16.02
C LEU A 30 -15.84 -23.92 16.06
N ARG A 31 -14.88 -24.84 16.22
CA ARG A 31 -13.44 -24.53 16.16
C ARG A 31 -13.07 -23.92 14.81
N THR A 32 -13.51 -24.54 13.71
CA THR A 32 -13.30 -24.03 12.35
C THR A 32 -13.88 -22.63 12.18
N ARG A 33 -15.11 -22.38 12.65
CA ARG A 33 -15.73 -21.04 12.57
C ARG A 33 -14.97 -20.00 13.39
N ALA A 34 -14.50 -20.37 14.57
CA ALA A 34 -13.71 -19.48 15.41
C ALA A 34 -12.39 -19.08 14.73
N GLU A 35 -11.71 -20.02 14.07
CA GLU A 35 -10.48 -19.74 13.32
C GLU A 35 -10.72 -18.80 12.13
N GLN A 36 -11.78 -19.03 11.36
CA GLN A 36 -12.20 -18.17 10.25
C GLN A 36 -12.49 -16.73 10.70
N LEU A 37 -13.29 -16.57 11.76
CA LEU A 37 -13.64 -15.26 12.30
C LEU A 37 -12.42 -14.55 12.91
N ARG A 38 -11.52 -15.28 13.58
CA ARG A 38 -10.25 -14.73 14.10
C ARG A 38 -9.36 -14.23 12.97
N ALA A 39 -9.27 -14.95 11.85
CA ALA A 39 -8.50 -14.51 10.69
C ALA A 39 -9.08 -13.20 10.11
N ALA A 40 -10.39 -13.14 9.89
CA ALA A 40 -11.06 -11.92 9.41
C ALA A 40 -10.87 -10.73 10.37
N ALA A 41 -10.95 -10.97 11.69
CA ALA A 41 -10.72 -9.94 12.69
C ALA A 41 -9.28 -9.42 12.72
N ARG A 42 -8.28 -10.28 12.50
CA ARG A 42 -6.87 -9.87 12.38
C ARG A 42 -6.67 -8.97 11.17
N GLU A 43 -7.21 -9.33 10.02
CA GLU A 43 -7.12 -8.49 8.82
C GLU A 43 -7.76 -7.12 9.02
N LEU A 44 -8.98 -7.06 9.58
CA LEU A 44 -9.65 -5.79 9.88
C LEU A 44 -8.82 -4.91 10.82
N ARG A 45 -8.16 -5.49 11.84
CA ARG A 45 -7.28 -4.75 12.74
C ARG A 45 -6.04 -4.23 12.01
N ARG A 46 -5.43 -5.06 11.16
CA ARG A 46 -4.26 -4.68 10.36
C ARG A 46 -4.57 -3.48 9.47
N VAL A 47 -5.62 -3.56 8.63
CA VAL A 47 -5.96 -2.47 7.71
C VAL A 47 -6.38 -1.20 8.46
N ARG A 48 -7.06 -1.34 9.61
CA ARG A 48 -7.38 -0.20 10.48
C ARG A 48 -6.15 0.46 11.06
N ALA A 49 -5.17 -0.32 11.52
CA ALA A 49 -3.91 0.20 12.05
C ALA A 49 -3.12 0.94 10.97
N GLN A 50 -3.01 0.37 9.78
CA GLN A 50 -2.37 1.02 8.62
C GLN A 50 -3.06 2.34 8.25
N GLN A 51 -4.39 2.35 8.14
CA GLN A 51 -5.14 3.58 7.85
C GLN A 51 -4.92 4.64 8.94
N ALA A 52 -4.91 4.25 10.21
CA ALA A 52 -4.66 5.16 11.32
C ALA A 52 -3.24 5.72 11.31
N ALA A 53 -2.24 4.89 10.99
CA ALA A 53 -0.84 5.30 10.90
C ALA A 53 -0.62 6.34 9.78
N LEU A 54 -1.25 6.16 8.63
CA LEU A 54 -1.22 7.14 7.53
C LEU A 54 -1.87 8.46 7.94
N ARG A 55 -3.07 8.43 8.54
CA ARG A 55 -3.77 9.63 9.02
C ARG A 55 -3.00 10.39 10.08
N ALA A 56 -2.34 9.69 11.00
CA ALA A 56 -1.50 10.31 12.02
C ALA A 56 -0.34 11.12 11.42
N ASN A 57 0.06 10.82 10.17
CA ASN A 57 1.09 11.54 9.43
C ASN A 57 0.51 12.54 8.40
N GLY A 58 -0.80 12.83 8.46
CA GLY A 58 -1.47 13.77 7.56
C GLY A 58 -1.76 13.23 6.17
N LEU A 59 -1.62 11.91 5.95
CA LEU A 59 -2.04 11.25 4.72
C LEU A 59 -3.49 10.80 4.89
N GLU A 60 -4.37 11.21 3.98
CA GLU A 60 -5.79 10.84 4.01
C GLU A 60 -6.09 9.81 2.93
N PRO A 61 -6.10 8.50 3.26
CA PRO A 61 -6.66 7.47 2.38
C PRO A 61 -8.08 7.83 1.99
N GLU A 62 -8.37 7.70 0.70
CA GLU A 62 -9.70 7.95 0.15
C GLU A 62 -10.74 7.16 0.94
N ARG A 63 -11.77 7.86 1.41
CA ARG A 63 -12.89 7.23 2.09
C ARG A 63 -13.79 6.67 1.01
N ASP A 64 -13.54 5.42 0.63
CA ASP A 64 -14.46 4.74 -0.28
C ASP A 64 -15.85 4.73 0.37
N GLY A 65 -16.87 5.20 -0.37
CA GLY A 65 -18.25 5.36 0.08
C GLY A 65 -18.97 4.04 0.41
N THR A 66 -18.22 2.93 0.46
CA THR A 66 -18.66 1.63 0.97
C THR A 66 -19.12 1.76 2.42
N SER A 67 -20.40 2.09 2.55
CA SER A 67 -21.15 2.03 3.78
C SER A 67 -21.02 0.61 4.35
N SER A 68 -20.29 0.47 5.47
CA SER A 68 -20.23 -0.74 6.28
C SER A 68 -21.49 -1.10 7.12
N PRO A 69 -22.57 -0.28 7.23
CA PRO A 69 -23.76 -0.65 7.99
C PRO A 69 -24.35 -2.02 7.68
N PRO A 70 -24.41 -2.52 6.42
CA PRO A 70 -24.88 -3.87 6.15
C PRO A 70 -24.03 -4.96 6.81
N LEU A 71 -22.69 -4.78 6.85
CA LEU A 71 -21.78 -5.72 7.49
C LEU A 71 -21.85 -5.64 9.00
N VAL A 72 -21.98 -4.45 9.56
CA VAL A 72 -22.16 -4.26 11.01
C VAL A 72 -23.49 -4.85 11.46
N ALA A 73 -24.58 -4.64 10.71
CA ALA A 73 -25.87 -5.26 10.97
C ALA A 73 -25.77 -6.78 10.93
N ARG A 74 -25.14 -7.33 9.88
CA ARG A 74 -24.93 -8.77 9.76
C ARG A 74 -24.09 -9.35 10.89
N ALA A 75 -23.05 -8.65 11.34
CA ALA A 75 -22.25 -9.06 12.48
C ALA A 75 -23.09 -9.16 13.77
N ARG A 76 -23.99 -8.18 13.99
CA ARG A 76 -24.90 -8.17 15.14
C ARG A 76 -25.94 -9.29 15.05
N GLU A 77 -26.51 -9.55 13.88
CA GLU A 77 -27.42 -10.68 13.65
C GLU A 77 -26.74 -12.01 13.98
N LEU A 78 -25.53 -12.25 13.46
CA LEU A 78 -24.78 -13.48 13.72
C LEU A 78 -24.44 -13.63 15.21
N LEU A 79 -24.08 -12.55 15.88
CA LEU A 79 -23.80 -12.56 17.32
C LEU A 79 -25.07 -12.87 18.14
N GLY A 80 -26.20 -12.27 17.78
CA GLY A 80 -27.50 -12.55 18.40
C GLY A 80 -27.94 -14.00 18.21
N ALA A 81 -27.83 -14.52 16.98
CA ALA A 81 -28.13 -15.90 16.66
C ALA A 81 -27.25 -16.87 17.46
N PHE A 82 -25.95 -16.61 17.55
CA PHE A 82 -25.03 -17.42 18.35
C PHE A 82 -25.32 -17.38 19.85
N GLY A 83 -25.76 -16.23 20.37
CA GLY A 83 -26.17 -16.07 21.76
C GLY A 83 -27.42 -16.89 22.11
N ALA A 84 -28.37 -17.01 21.18
CA ALA A 84 -29.58 -17.81 21.34
C ALA A 84 -29.33 -19.30 21.13
N ASP A 85 -28.58 -19.68 20.10
CA ASP A 85 -28.16 -21.04 19.80
C ASP A 85 -26.74 -21.04 19.22
N ARG A 86 -25.81 -21.68 19.94
CA ARG A 86 -24.41 -21.77 19.50
C ARG A 86 -24.27 -22.49 18.16
N LYS A 87 -25.18 -23.41 17.83
CA LYS A 87 -25.18 -24.16 16.56
C LYS A 87 -25.60 -23.31 15.36
N ALA A 88 -26.28 -22.19 15.57
CA ALA A 88 -26.73 -21.32 14.50
C ALA A 88 -25.58 -20.83 13.59
N ILE A 89 -24.36 -20.70 14.13
CA ILE A 89 -23.17 -20.31 13.35
C ILE A 89 -22.68 -21.43 12.40
N LEU A 90 -23.07 -22.68 12.63
CA LEU A 90 -22.75 -23.83 11.78
C LEU A 90 -23.72 -23.96 10.62
N THR A 91 -24.97 -23.53 10.80
CA THR A 91 -26.10 -23.67 9.86
C THR A 91 -26.53 -22.35 9.23
N VAL A 92 -25.63 -21.35 9.19
CA VAL A 92 -25.93 -20.03 8.61
C VAL A 92 -26.31 -20.15 7.14
N HIS A 93 -27.46 -19.59 6.78
CA HIS A 93 -27.91 -19.42 5.39
C HIS A 93 -28.08 -17.93 5.06
N PRO A 94 -27.53 -17.43 3.93
CA PRO A 94 -26.54 -18.10 3.07
C PRO A 94 -25.24 -18.42 3.83
N PRO A 95 -24.41 -19.36 3.34
CA PRO A 95 -23.19 -19.79 4.02
C PRO A 95 -22.34 -18.62 4.52
N LEU A 96 -21.77 -18.75 5.72
CA LEU A 96 -21.00 -17.70 6.40
C LEU A 96 -19.89 -17.10 5.52
N ASP A 97 -19.25 -17.93 4.69
CA ASP A 97 -18.22 -17.47 3.75
C ASP A 97 -18.74 -16.38 2.81
N HIS A 98 -19.89 -16.63 2.16
CA HIS A 98 -20.48 -15.72 1.19
C HIS A 98 -21.20 -14.55 1.85
N SER A 99 -21.97 -14.82 2.91
CA SER A 99 -22.81 -13.80 3.54
C SER A 99 -22.03 -12.84 4.45
N PHE A 100 -20.79 -13.17 4.83
CA PHE A 100 -20.05 -12.36 5.79
C PHE A 100 -18.54 -12.28 5.54
N LEU A 101 -17.82 -13.42 5.42
CA LEU A 101 -16.36 -13.40 5.36
C LEU A 101 -15.81 -12.78 4.06
N ARG A 102 -16.37 -13.13 2.90
CA ARG A 102 -15.96 -12.56 1.61
C ARG A 102 -16.23 -11.04 1.53
N PRO A 103 -17.39 -10.53 1.96
CA PRO A 103 -17.59 -9.10 2.09
C PRO A 103 -16.56 -8.41 3.01
N ILE A 104 -16.21 -9.00 4.16
CA ILE A 104 -15.14 -8.46 5.03
C ILE A 104 -13.81 -8.39 4.27
N LYS A 105 -13.45 -9.48 3.57
CA LYS A 105 -12.23 -9.53 2.77
C LYS A 105 -12.19 -8.41 1.73
N SER A 106 -13.31 -8.21 1.00
CA SER A 106 -13.43 -7.14 0.00
C SER A 106 -13.27 -5.75 0.61
N VAL A 107 -13.79 -5.51 1.82
CA VAL A 107 -13.57 -4.24 2.54
C VAL A 107 -12.09 -4.06 2.88
N CYS A 108 -11.42 -5.10 3.39
CA CYS A 108 -9.98 -5.02 3.68
C CYS A 108 -9.17 -4.71 2.42
N GLU A 109 -9.43 -5.39 1.30
CA GLU A 109 -8.76 -5.17 0.01
C GLU A 109 -8.94 -3.73 -0.50
N LYS A 110 -10.14 -3.16 -0.37
CA LYS A 110 -10.42 -1.76 -0.72
C LYS A 110 -9.66 -0.78 0.17
N VAL A 111 -9.61 -1.02 1.47
CA VAL A 111 -8.86 -0.17 2.41
C VAL A 111 -7.36 -0.25 2.12
N ASP A 112 -6.81 -1.44 1.86
CA ASP A 112 -5.41 -1.61 1.48
C ASP A 112 -5.08 -0.81 0.22
N LEU A 113 -5.92 -0.90 -0.82
CA LEU A 113 -5.75 -0.14 -2.05
C LEU A 113 -5.78 1.38 -1.81
N ALA A 114 -6.75 1.87 -1.04
CA ALA A 114 -6.85 3.28 -0.70
C ALA A 114 -5.62 3.78 0.10
N CYS A 115 -5.12 2.96 1.03
CA CYS A 115 -3.89 3.26 1.78
C CYS A 115 -2.66 3.30 0.86
N ALA A 116 -2.52 2.32 -0.04
CA ALA A 116 -1.41 2.26 -0.99
C ALA A 116 -1.40 3.46 -1.93
N ASN A 117 -2.57 3.85 -2.46
CA ASN A 117 -2.70 5.01 -3.34
C ASN A 117 -2.34 6.32 -2.63
N ALA A 118 -2.84 6.53 -1.40
CA ALA A 118 -2.54 7.72 -0.61
C ALA A 118 -1.05 7.81 -0.26
N TRP A 119 -0.43 6.68 0.07
CA TRP A 119 1.01 6.59 0.29
C TRP A 119 1.78 6.96 -0.98
N GLN A 120 1.55 6.24 -2.08
CA GLN A 120 2.28 6.43 -3.34
C GLN A 120 2.15 7.86 -3.88
N THR A 121 0.96 8.45 -3.77
CA THR A 121 0.71 9.84 -4.21
C THR A 121 1.53 10.82 -3.37
N SER A 122 1.45 10.71 -2.04
CA SER A 122 2.13 11.64 -1.13
C SER A 122 3.65 11.46 -1.15
N ALA A 123 4.11 10.22 -1.10
CA ALA A 123 5.53 9.85 -1.16
C ALA A 123 6.14 10.23 -2.53
N GLY A 124 5.42 9.97 -3.62
CA GLY A 124 5.82 10.35 -4.97
C GLY A 124 5.92 11.86 -5.16
N ALA A 125 4.99 12.62 -4.56
CA ALA A 125 5.06 14.08 -4.57
C ALA A 125 6.29 14.63 -3.82
N ILE A 126 6.68 14.00 -2.70
CA ILE A 126 7.89 14.36 -1.95
C ILE A 126 9.14 14.04 -2.76
N LEU A 127 9.22 12.84 -3.35
CA LEU A 127 10.37 12.43 -4.16
C LEU A 127 10.53 13.33 -5.39
N GLY A 128 9.42 13.70 -6.00
CA GLY A 128 9.37 14.50 -7.22
C GLY A 128 9.84 13.73 -8.47
N PRO A 129 9.40 14.15 -9.66
CA PRO A 129 9.83 13.53 -10.91
C PRO A 129 11.33 13.74 -11.15
N LEU A 130 11.90 12.88 -11.99
CA LEU A 130 13.26 13.03 -12.50
C LEU A 130 13.22 12.87 -14.03
N PRO A 131 13.68 13.86 -14.81
CA PRO A 131 13.71 13.74 -16.27
C PRO A 131 14.86 12.82 -16.70
N ASP A 132 14.55 11.53 -16.88
CA ASP A 132 15.53 10.50 -17.26
C ASP A 132 16.26 10.82 -18.57
N ASP A 133 15.60 11.45 -19.54
CA ASP A 133 16.21 11.85 -20.81
C ASP A 133 17.32 12.89 -20.60
N LEU A 134 17.10 13.86 -19.71
CA LEU A 134 18.11 14.86 -19.37
C LEU A 134 19.29 14.19 -18.66
N LEU A 135 19.04 13.28 -17.73
CA LEU A 135 20.11 12.53 -17.07
C LEU A 135 20.90 11.64 -18.04
N ASN A 136 20.24 11.00 -19.00
CA ASN A 136 20.90 10.19 -20.04
C ASN A 136 21.93 11.01 -20.82
N VAL A 137 21.62 12.28 -21.11
CA VAL A 137 22.54 13.16 -21.83
C VAL A 137 23.63 13.72 -20.91
N LEU A 138 23.28 14.14 -19.70
CA LEU A 138 24.27 14.62 -18.73
C LEU A 138 25.28 13.53 -18.36
N GLU A 139 24.87 12.26 -18.29
CA GLU A 139 25.75 11.13 -18.00
C GLU A 139 26.77 10.86 -19.12
N ARG A 140 26.49 11.26 -20.36
CA ARG A 140 27.45 11.11 -21.48
C ARG A 140 28.61 12.11 -21.40
N ILE A 141 28.49 13.15 -20.58
CA ILE A 141 29.56 14.11 -20.31
C ILE A 141 30.44 13.50 -19.22
N ALA A 142 31.68 13.13 -19.57
CA ALA A 142 32.57 12.37 -18.69
C ALA A 142 32.71 12.99 -17.28
N ASP A 143 32.83 14.31 -17.19
CA ASP A 143 32.98 15.06 -15.93
C ASP A 143 31.72 15.02 -15.05
N LEU A 144 30.55 14.79 -15.62
CA LEU A 144 29.25 14.82 -14.91
C LEU A 144 28.68 13.43 -14.65
N ALA A 145 29.18 12.41 -15.35
CA ALA A 145 28.73 11.03 -15.20
C ALA A 145 28.69 10.53 -13.74
N PRO A 146 29.70 10.80 -12.89
CA PRO A 146 29.68 10.35 -11.50
C PRO A 146 28.51 10.92 -10.68
N GLU A 147 28.28 12.24 -10.78
CA GLU A 147 27.21 12.91 -10.03
C GLU A 147 25.82 12.52 -10.56
N VAL A 148 25.67 12.37 -11.89
CA VAL A 148 24.41 11.89 -12.48
C VAL A 148 24.06 10.47 -12.03
N ARG A 149 25.04 9.56 -11.98
CA ARG A 149 24.83 8.20 -11.45
C ARG A 149 24.41 8.23 -9.99
N ARG A 150 24.97 9.13 -9.18
CA ARG A 150 24.56 9.30 -7.78
C ARG A 150 23.12 9.79 -7.66
N ILE A 151 22.72 10.76 -8.48
CA ILE A 151 21.33 11.25 -8.53
C ILE A 151 20.36 10.12 -8.92
N ARG A 152 20.70 9.28 -9.91
CA ARG A 152 19.88 8.12 -10.27
C ARG A 152 19.77 7.11 -9.13
N ALA A 153 20.86 6.85 -8.43
CA ALA A 153 20.86 5.92 -7.29
C ALA A 153 19.90 6.40 -6.19
N LEU A 154 19.94 7.69 -5.86
CA LEU A 154 19.01 8.32 -4.92
C LEU A 154 17.55 8.23 -5.39
N GLN A 155 17.30 8.46 -6.68
CA GLN A 155 15.95 8.32 -7.24
C GLN A 155 15.45 6.88 -7.15
N HIS A 156 16.28 5.91 -7.48
CA HIS A 156 15.91 4.49 -7.41
C HIS A 156 15.64 4.07 -5.96
N GLU A 157 16.47 4.51 -5.01
CA GLU A 157 16.24 4.29 -3.58
C GLU A 157 14.90 4.89 -3.13
N GLY A 158 14.64 6.15 -3.48
CA GLY A 158 13.37 6.82 -3.18
C GLY A 158 12.18 6.10 -3.80
N GLN A 159 12.29 5.64 -5.05
CA GLN A 159 11.23 4.90 -5.72
C GLN A 159 10.93 3.56 -5.04
N GLY A 160 11.94 2.91 -4.48
CA GLY A 160 11.77 1.72 -3.64
C GLY A 160 10.91 2.00 -2.41
N ILE A 161 11.05 3.16 -1.79
CA ILE A 161 10.22 3.59 -0.65
C ILE A 161 8.79 3.92 -1.12
N VAL A 162 8.65 4.66 -2.22
CA VAL A 162 7.34 5.04 -2.78
C VAL A 162 6.50 3.81 -3.13
N THR A 163 7.12 2.79 -3.73
CA THR A 163 6.43 1.55 -4.15
C THR A 163 6.25 0.53 -3.02
N GLY A 164 7.00 0.69 -1.93
CA GLY A 164 6.92 -0.15 -0.73
C GLY A 164 5.69 0.10 0.14
N ASN A 165 5.50 -0.77 1.14
CA ASN A 165 4.51 -0.58 2.19
C ASN A 165 5.18 0.12 3.39
N PRO A 166 4.70 1.30 3.83
CA PRO A 166 5.31 2.05 4.94
C PRO A 166 5.05 1.41 6.33
N GLY A 167 4.38 0.26 6.39
CA GLY A 167 4.06 -0.46 7.61
C GLY A 167 2.72 -0.06 8.21
N SER A 168 2.49 -0.45 9.47
CA SER A 168 1.20 -0.24 10.16
C SER A 168 1.31 0.57 11.46
N SER A 169 2.48 1.12 11.78
CA SER A 169 2.67 2.04 12.91
C SER A 169 2.93 3.46 12.42
N ALA A 170 2.51 4.45 13.21
CA ALA A 170 2.69 5.86 12.86
C ALA A 170 4.18 6.22 12.76
N GLU A 171 5.02 5.61 13.61
CA GLU A 171 6.46 5.82 13.65
C GLU A 171 7.15 5.27 12.40
N ALA A 172 6.71 4.10 11.90
CA ALA A 172 7.28 3.52 10.67
C ALA A 172 6.96 4.40 9.45
N VAL A 173 5.71 4.86 9.33
CA VAL A 173 5.30 5.81 8.28
C VAL A 173 6.10 7.11 8.37
N ALA A 174 6.25 7.67 9.57
CA ALA A 174 7.02 8.89 9.80
C ALA A 174 8.50 8.73 9.40
N ALA A 175 9.11 7.58 9.73
CA ALA A 175 10.49 7.28 9.40
C ALA A 175 10.72 7.21 7.88
N GLU A 176 9.84 6.53 7.14
CA GLU A 176 9.93 6.46 5.68
C GLU A 176 9.71 7.83 5.01
N LEU A 177 8.78 8.65 5.52
CA LEU A 177 8.61 10.02 5.05
C LEU A 177 9.84 10.89 5.32
N ALA A 178 10.46 10.76 6.49
CA ALA A 178 11.69 11.46 6.82
C ALA A 178 12.83 11.05 5.88
N ARG A 179 12.98 9.74 5.63
CA ARG A 179 13.97 9.21 4.68
C ARG A 179 13.74 9.75 3.26
N LEU A 180 12.50 9.79 2.79
CA LEU A 180 12.17 10.39 1.49
C LEU A 180 12.52 11.88 1.41
N ARG A 181 12.27 12.65 2.48
CA ARG A 181 12.67 14.07 2.52
C ARG A 181 14.18 14.24 2.47
N THR A 182 14.94 13.39 3.16
CA THR A 182 16.40 13.38 3.09
C THR A 182 16.87 13.08 1.66
N ILE A 183 16.34 12.02 1.03
CA ILE A 183 16.66 11.66 -0.36
C ILE A 183 16.33 12.81 -1.32
N SER A 184 15.16 13.43 -1.19
CA SER A 184 14.76 14.57 -2.03
C SER A 184 15.69 15.78 -1.85
N THR A 185 16.11 16.03 -0.61
CA THR A 185 17.05 17.12 -0.29
C THR A 185 18.43 16.85 -0.89
N GLU A 186 18.99 15.65 -0.66
CA GLU A 186 20.28 15.24 -1.24
C GLU A 186 20.23 15.28 -2.78
N LYS A 187 19.13 14.83 -3.39
CA LYS A 187 18.92 14.90 -4.84
C LYS A 187 18.98 16.35 -5.33
N SER A 188 18.29 17.25 -4.63
CA SER A 188 18.24 18.67 -4.98
C SER A 188 19.59 19.37 -4.81
N GLU A 189 20.33 19.04 -3.74
CA GLU A 189 21.68 19.57 -3.50
C GLU A 189 22.66 19.07 -4.58
N LYS A 190 22.62 17.77 -4.90
CA LYS A 190 23.43 17.17 -5.96
C LYS A 190 23.12 17.81 -7.31
N TRP A 191 21.84 18.04 -7.59
CA TRP A 191 21.42 18.77 -8.79
C TRP A 191 21.96 20.21 -8.82
N ALA A 192 21.92 20.92 -7.68
CA ALA A 192 22.45 22.27 -7.56
C ALA A 192 23.99 22.33 -7.66
N GLN A 193 24.68 21.25 -7.32
CA GLN A 193 26.14 21.11 -7.43
C GLN A 193 26.60 20.64 -8.82
N LEU A 194 25.69 20.32 -9.74
CA LEU A 194 26.06 20.02 -11.13
C LEU A 194 26.74 21.26 -11.75
N SER A 195 28.07 21.20 -11.81
CA SER A 195 28.96 22.12 -12.50
C SER A 195 30.14 21.32 -13.02
N GLY A 196 30.37 21.32 -14.33
CA GLY A 196 31.45 20.56 -14.96
C GLY A 196 31.95 21.28 -16.21
N GLY A 197 33.18 20.98 -16.62
CA GLY A 197 33.97 21.72 -17.62
C GLY A 197 33.44 21.73 -19.06
N GLY A 198 32.21 21.28 -19.32
CA GLY A 198 31.60 21.19 -20.65
C GLY A 198 30.18 21.74 -20.77
N ILE A 199 29.64 22.36 -19.71
CA ILE A 199 28.31 23.00 -19.75
C ILE A 199 28.46 24.51 -19.55
N PRO A 200 28.03 25.34 -20.52
CA PRO A 200 27.97 26.79 -20.34
C PRO A 200 27.17 27.16 -19.09
N ALA A 201 27.63 28.18 -18.35
CA ALA A 201 26.98 28.62 -17.11
C ALA A 201 25.49 28.99 -17.32
N GLU A 202 25.16 29.53 -18.48
CA GLU A 202 23.77 29.80 -18.90
C GLU A 202 22.91 28.54 -19.00
N VAL A 203 23.46 27.43 -19.53
CA VAL A 203 22.78 26.13 -19.62
C VAL A 203 22.60 25.53 -18.23
N VAL A 204 23.62 25.55 -17.38
CA VAL A 204 23.49 25.08 -15.98
C VAL A 204 22.40 25.87 -15.26
N SER A 205 22.38 27.19 -15.44
CA SER A 205 21.39 28.07 -14.82
C SER A 205 19.97 27.81 -15.33
N PHE A 206 19.81 27.53 -16.63
CA PHE A 206 18.55 27.12 -17.24
C PHE A 206 18.09 25.76 -16.70
N LEU A 207 18.96 24.74 -16.69
CA LEU A 207 18.66 23.39 -16.20
C LEU A 207 18.27 23.38 -14.71
N ARG A 208 18.93 24.19 -13.88
CA ARG A 208 18.58 24.35 -12.46
C ARG A 208 17.20 24.99 -12.30
N ARG A 209 16.88 26.00 -13.09
CA ARG A 209 15.58 26.66 -13.04
C ARG A 209 14.47 25.75 -13.54
N ALA A 210 14.68 25.08 -14.67
CA ALA A 210 13.75 24.11 -15.25
C ALA A 210 13.47 22.89 -14.34
N ALA A 211 14.43 22.53 -13.47
CA ALA A 211 14.25 21.43 -12.52
C ALA A 211 13.46 21.82 -11.26
N VAL A 212 13.46 23.10 -10.87
CA VAL A 212 12.82 23.59 -9.64
C VAL A 212 11.45 24.25 -9.94
N ARG A 213 11.30 24.88 -11.11
CA ARG A 213 10.09 25.58 -11.57
C ARG A 213 9.96 25.43 -13.09
N GLU A 214 8.75 25.64 -13.63
CA GLU A 214 8.61 25.85 -15.08
C GLU A 214 9.49 27.04 -15.49
N ALA A 215 10.59 26.78 -16.21
CA ALA A 215 11.48 27.83 -16.68
C ALA A 215 10.72 28.70 -17.69
N ARG A 216 10.85 30.02 -17.56
CA ARG A 216 10.15 30.93 -18.47
C ARG A 216 10.80 30.84 -19.86
N LEU A 217 9.99 30.88 -20.92
CA LEU A 217 10.48 30.94 -22.31
C LEU A 217 11.50 32.07 -22.55
N SER A 218 11.38 33.17 -21.80
CA SER A 218 12.33 34.29 -21.84
C SER A 218 13.73 33.97 -21.31
N GLU A 219 13.91 32.86 -20.58
CA GLU A 219 15.21 32.42 -20.03
C GLU A 219 15.96 31.47 -20.99
N VAL A 220 15.33 31.10 -22.11
CA VAL A 220 15.94 30.31 -23.17
C VAL A 220 16.83 31.24 -24.02
N THR A 221 18.13 31.26 -23.75
CA THR A 221 19.09 32.02 -24.58
C THR A 221 19.44 31.24 -25.86
N PRO A 222 19.90 31.92 -26.93
CA PRO A 222 20.35 31.24 -28.15
C PRO A 222 21.42 30.16 -27.87
N GLY A 223 22.34 30.41 -26.95
CA GLY A 223 23.35 29.43 -26.54
C GLY A 223 22.77 28.21 -25.82
N VAL A 224 21.68 28.38 -25.05
CA VAL A 224 20.93 27.26 -24.47
C VAL A 224 20.25 26.43 -25.56
N VAL A 225 19.60 27.07 -26.53
CA VAL A 225 18.95 26.37 -27.66
C VAL A 225 19.97 25.60 -28.48
N GLU A 226 21.09 26.23 -28.84
CA GLU A 226 22.15 25.59 -29.62
C GLU A 226 22.72 24.38 -28.86
N TRP A 227 23.05 24.56 -27.58
CA TRP A 227 23.60 23.48 -26.76
C TRP A 227 22.63 22.30 -26.59
N LEU A 228 21.33 22.57 -26.41
CA LEU A 228 20.28 21.56 -26.31
C LEU A 228 20.03 20.87 -27.66
N THR A 229 20.07 21.62 -28.77
CA THR A 229 19.86 21.11 -30.14
C THR A 229 20.97 20.16 -30.54
N VAL A 230 22.23 20.55 -30.35
CA VAL A 230 23.42 19.72 -30.63
C VAL A 230 23.37 18.39 -29.88
N ARG A 231 22.71 18.35 -28.73
CA ARG A 231 22.60 17.16 -27.87
C ARG A 231 21.25 16.45 -27.94
N GLY A 232 20.35 16.87 -28.83
CA GLY A 232 19.04 16.24 -29.03
C GLY A 232 18.08 16.35 -27.84
N LEU A 233 18.27 17.36 -26.98
CA LEU A 233 17.55 17.51 -25.71
C LEU A 233 16.31 18.38 -25.77
N LEU A 234 16.01 19.02 -26.91
CA LEU A 234 14.84 19.90 -27.03
C LEU A 234 13.54 19.21 -26.65
N ASN A 235 13.41 17.91 -26.94
CA ASN A 235 12.21 17.12 -26.67
C ASN A 235 12.05 16.75 -25.18
N ALA A 236 13.12 16.85 -24.38
CA ALA A 236 13.07 16.57 -22.94
C ALA A 236 12.40 17.70 -22.14
N PHE A 237 12.24 18.87 -22.75
CA PHE A 237 11.56 20.03 -22.16
C PHE A 237 10.18 20.19 -22.79
N ARG A 238 9.15 20.33 -21.94
CA ARG A 238 7.79 20.64 -22.38
C ARG A 238 7.46 22.09 -22.10
N VAL A 239 6.80 22.74 -23.04
CA VAL A 239 6.23 24.09 -22.87
C VAL A 239 4.79 23.92 -22.39
N SER A 240 4.51 24.32 -21.15
CA SER A 240 3.15 24.44 -20.62
C SER A 240 2.65 25.88 -20.86
N PRO A 241 1.42 26.10 -21.36
CA PRO A 241 0.80 27.42 -21.31
C PRO A 241 0.52 27.78 -19.84
N GLY A 242 1.11 28.89 -19.39
CA GLY A 242 0.87 29.46 -18.06
C GLY A 242 -0.43 30.24 -17.97
#